data_AF-A0A8J6QDS1-F1
#
_entry.id   AF-A0A8J6QDS1-F1
#
_cell.length_a   1.000
_cell.length_b   1.000
_cell.length_c   1.000
_cell.angle_alpha   90.00
_cell.angle_beta   90.00
_cell.angle_gamma   90.00
#
_symmetry.space_group_name_H-M   'P 1'
#
loop_
_entity.id
_entity.type
_entity.pdbx_description
1 polymer ?
#
loop_
_entity_poly.entity_id
_entity_poly.type
_entity_poly.pdbx_seq_one_letter_code
_entity_poly.pdbx_strand_id
1 'polypeptide(L)'
;MLPVLYSFRRCPYAMRARLALAAAGLQPDRDVALREVALKAKPPELLQCSPKGTVPVLVLPDGAVLEESLAIMRWALAQADPQGWLAGWSAADREVMDALIAENDGPFKHHLDRFKYPDRYPGETSEPHRHAVVTILQRWSSRLGAGWLLGDRPCLADWALLPFVRQFRLADPDGFAAEPGLEPLQRWLARFLVSGELTAVMGHPWAERSAWRSPGWLYHLALRGEWAEARRSGSYRRSTRGRSLEEVGFIHLSAAHQVEATAQRFYADLPAGEVVLLSVDPQRLAAAGLEVRHEPAPVSGELFPHLYGALPLETVLLAQPFDP
;
A
#
# COMPACT_ATOMS: atom_id res chain seq x y z
N MET A 1 -0.47 17.75 15.24
CA MET A 1 0.07 16.54 14.57
C MET A 1 -0.94 16.11 13.52
N LEU A 2 -0.52 15.74 12.30
CA LEU A 2 -1.44 15.27 11.26
C LEU A 2 -1.91 13.83 11.57
N PRO A 3 -3.15 13.45 11.21
CA PRO A 3 -3.54 12.05 11.09
C PRO A 3 -2.54 11.28 10.22
N VAL A 4 -2.26 10.03 10.56
CA VAL A 4 -1.34 9.16 9.80
C VAL A 4 -2.12 8.09 9.06
N LEU A 5 -2.03 8.07 7.73
CA LEU A 5 -2.63 7.03 6.90
C LEU A 5 -1.57 6.03 6.46
N TYR A 6 -1.67 4.79 6.94
CA TYR A 6 -0.98 3.65 6.33
C TYR A 6 -1.78 3.14 5.14
N SER A 7 -1.15 3.07 3.98
CA SER A 7 -1.84 2.74 2.73
C SER A 7 -0.97 1.90 1.82
N PHE A 8 -1.62 1.16 0.91
CA PHE A 8 -0.95 0.46 -0.18
C PHE A 8 -1.67 0.74 -1.49
N ARG A 9 -1.00 1.36 -2.47
CA ARG A 9 -1.62 1.94 -3.67
C ARG A 9 -2.51 0.98 -4.48
N ARG A 10 -2.18 -0.31 -4.48
CA ARG A 10 -2.92 -1.34 -5.25
C ARG A 10 -4.04 -2.00 -4.46
N CYS A 11 -4.17 -1.74 -3.16
CA CYS A 11 -5.22 -2.30 -2.34
C CYS A 11 -6.56 -1.59 -2.62
N PRO A 12 -7.64 -2.30 -2.96
CA PRO A 12 -8.94 -1.68 -3.20
C PRO A 12 -9.52 -1.02 -1.94
N TYR A 13 -9.28 -1.60 -0.75
CA TYR A 13 -9.65 -0.97 0.53
C TYR A 13 -8.87 0.33 0.76
N ALA A 14 -7.58 0.37 0.44
CA ALA A 14 -6.80 1.58 0.63
C ALA A 14 -7.18 2.67 -0.39
N MET A 15 -7.57 2.26 -1.60
CA MET A 15 -8.12 3.16 -2.62
C MET A 15 -9.40 3.85 -2.13
N ARG A 16 -10.31 3.14 -1.44
CA ARG A 16 -11.49 3.75 -0.80
C ARG A 16 -11.11 4.90 0.14
N ALA A 17 -10.17 4.64 1.05
CA ALA A 17 -9.71 5.65 2.00
C ALA A 17 -9.15 6.88 1.29
N ARG A 18 -8.28 6.68 0.28
CA ARG A 18 -7.72 7.78 -0.51
C ARG A 18 -8.79 8.58 -1.25
N LEU A 19 -9.76 7.89 -1.88
CA LEU A 19 -10.86 8.53 -2.61
C LEU A 19 -11.67 9.44 -1.69
N ALA A 20 -12.06 8.95 -0.51
CA ALA A 20 -12.85 9.74 0.42
C ALA A 20 -12.07 10.91 1.04
N LEU A 21 -10.78 10.71 1.37
CA LEU A 21 -9.92 11.79 1.86
C LEU A 21 -9.73 12.89 0.81
N ALA A 22 -9.46 12.51 -0.44
CA ALA A 22 -9.34 13.45 -1.55
C ALA A 22 -10.67 14.17 -1.83
N ALA A 23 -11.81 13.47 -1.78
CA ALA A 23 -13.13 14.06 -1.94
C ALA A 23 -13.47 15.07 -0.83
N ALA A 24 -12.97 14.84 0.38
CA ALA A 24 -13.06 15.79 1.49
C ALA A 24 -12.05 16.96 1.40
N GLY A 25 -11.24 17.03 0.33
CA GLY A 25 -10.25 18.08 0.11
C GLY A 25 -8.96 17.93 0.93
N LEU A 26 -8.77 16.80 1.63
CA LEU A 26 -7.58 16.53 2.43
C LEU A 26 -6.44 16.07 1.52
N GLN A 27 -5.24 16.61 1.72
CA GLN A 27 -4.05 16.31 0.93
C GLN A 27 -2.98 15.56 1.74
N PRO A 28 -2.28 14.61 1.10
CA PRO A 28 -1.08 13.99 1.67
C PRO A 28 -0.06 15.03 2.09
N ASP A 29 0.54 14.81 3.26
CA ASP A 29 1.61 15.60 3.90
C ASP A 29 1.28 17.06 4.23
N ARG A 30 0.10 17.53 3.85
CA ARG A 30 -0.49 18.79 4.30
C ARG A 30 -1.52 18.57 5.41
N ASP A 31 -2.46 17.66 5.16
CA ASP A 31 -3.60 17.40 6.05
C ASP A 31 -3.55 15.98 6.63
N VAL A 32 -2.91 15.04 5.95
CA VAL A 32 -2.74 13.64 6.38
C VAL A 32 -1.33 13.16 6.05
N ALA A 33 -0.56 12.72 7.05
CA ALA A 33 0.74 12.11 6.82
C ALA A 33 0.56 10.72 6.21
N LEU A 34 0.88 10.57 4.92
CA LEU A 34 0.67 9.32 4.19
C LEU A 34 1.93 8.44 4.24
N ARG A 35 1.76 7.21 4.71
CA ARG A 35 2.80 6.17 4.77
C ARG A 35 2.45 5.05 3.78
N GLU A 36 3.12 5.03 2.63
CA GLU A 36 3.02 3.90 1.68
C GLU A 36 3.74 2.68 2.26
N VAL A 37 3.03 1.57 2.46
CA VAL A 37 3.63 0.35 3.03
C VAL A 37 3.79 -0.75 1.99
N ALA A 38 4.87 -1.53 2.11
CA ALA A 38 5.00 -2.77 1.36
C ALA A 38 4.36 -3.92 2.16
N LEU A 39 3.34 -4.59 1.62
CA LEU A 39 2.63 -5.65 2.38
C LEU A 39 3.51 -6.84 2.79
N LYS A 40 4.63 -7.07 2.08
CA LYS A 40 5.63 -8.10 2.42
C LYS A 40 6.58 -7.70 3.57
N ALA A 41 6.62 -6.42 3.92
CA ALA A 41 7.45 -5.88 4.98
C ALA A 41 6.67 -4.74 5.65
N LYS A 42 5.90 -5.10 6.67
CA LYS A 42 5.04 -4.18 7.38
C LYS A 42 5.88 -3.46 8.44
N PRO A 43 5.88 -2.12 8.48
CA PRO A 43 6.64 -1.39 9.48
C PRO A 43 6.11 -1.69 10.90
N PRO A 44 6.96 -1.72 11.94
CA PRO A 44 6.55 -2.02 13.30
C PRO A 44 5.47 -1.05 13.81
N GLU A 45 5.50 0.21 13.38
CA GLU A 45 4.51 1.21 13.76
C GLU A 45 3.10 0.89 13.23
N LEU A 46 2.99 0.23 12.07
CA LEU A 46 1.70 -0.27 11.58
C LEU A 46 1.20 -1.43 12.46
N LEU A 47 2.09 -2.36 12.82
CA LEU A 47 1.73 -3.53 13.63
C LEU A 47 1.34 -3.13 15.05
N GLN A 48 1.94 -2.07 15.59
CA GLN A 48 1.62 -1.53 16.90
C GLN A 48 0.22 -0.93 16.96
N CYS A 49 -0.21 -0.19 15.91
CA CYS A 49 -1.54 0.42 15.88
C CYS A 49 -2.63 -0.54 15.35
N SER A 50 -2.25 -1.50 14.51
CA SER A 50 -3.14 -2.52 13.94
C SER A 50 -2.45 -3.88 13.97
N PRO A 51 -2.71 -4.72 14.98
CA PRO A 51 -2.13 -6.07 15.06
C PRO A 51 -2.50 -6.96 13.85
N LYS A 52 -3.63 -6.68 13.19
CA LYS A 52 -4.01 -7.33 11.92
C LYS A 52 -2.98 -7.05 10.81
N GLY A 53 -2.30 -5.91 10.87
CA GLY A 53 -1.32 -5.47 9.89
C GLY A 53 -1.92 -5.34 8.50
N THR A 54 -3.21 -5.05 8.39
CA THR A 54 -3.90 -4.79 7.13
C THR A 54 -3.86 -3.30 6.81
N VAL A 55 -4.21 -2.94 5.58
CA VAL A 55 -4.35 -1.54 5.18
C VAL A 55 -5.68 -1.34 4.45
N PRO A 56 -6.28 -0.14 4.51
CA PRO A 56 -5.77 1.08 5.13
C PRO A 56 -5.89 1.08 6.66
N VAL A 57 -5.04 1.89 7.32
CA VAL A 57 -5.20 2.22 8.75
C VAL A 57 -5.00 3.72 8.90
N LEU A 58 -5.95 4.41 9.52
CA LEU A 58 -5.82 5.83 9.87
C LEU A 58 -5.66 5.97 11.38
N VAL A 59 -4.56 6.59 11.81
CA VAL A 59 -4.33 6.96 13.20
C VAL A 59 -4.59 8.45 13.35
N LEU A 60 -5.53 8.82 14.22
CA LEU A 60 -5.91 10.20 14.48
C LEU A 60 -4.97 10.87 15.49
N PRO A 61 -4.94 12.22 15.56
CA PRO A 61 -4.03 12.95 16.45
C PRO A 61 -4.25 12.67 17.95
N ASP A 62 -5.45 12.23 18.33
CA ASP A 62 -5.82 11.83 19.69
C ASP A 62 -5.46 10.36 20.02
N GLY A 63 -4.88 9.64 19.05
CA GLY A 63 -4.50 8.23 19.17
C GLY A 63 -5.60 7.24 18.78
N ALA A 64 -6.80 7.69 18.41
CA ALA A 64 -7.84 6.80 17.91
C ALA A 64 -7.41 6.15 16.58
N VAL A 65 -7.70 4.85 16.43
CA VAL A 65 -7.31 4.07 15.25
C VAL A 65 -8.55 3.61 14.49
N LEU A 66 -8.60 3.94 13.20
CA LEU A 66 -9.60 3.43 12.26
C LEU A 66 -8.94 2.38 11.36
N GLU A 67 -9.27 1.11 11.58
CA GLU A 67 -8.71 -0.02 10.81
C GLU A 67 -9.55 -0.40 9.58
N GLU A 68 -10.80 0.03 9.52
CA GLU A 68 -11.72 -0.35 8.45
C GLU A 68 -11.84 0.77 7.41
N SER A 69 -11.66 0.43 6.13
CA SER A 69 -11.72 1.42 5.04
C SER A 69 -13.00 2.24 5.02
N LEU A 70 -14.14 1.62 5.34
CA LEU A 70 -15.44 2.29 5.39
C LEU A 70 -15.51 3.31 6.54
N ALA A 71 -14.92 2.99 7.69
CA ALA A 71 -14.83 3.92 8.81
C ALA A 71 -13.96 5.14 8.45
N ILE A 72 -12.84 4.91 7.75
CA ILE A 72 -11.99 5.98 7.23
C ILE A 72 -12.74 6.84 6.20
N MET A 73 -13.50 6.22 5.29
CA MET A 73 -14.32 6.97 4.33
C MET A 73 -15.32 7.89 5.03
N ARG A 74 -16.06 7.36 6.01
CA ARG A 74 -17.05 8.14 6.77
C ARG A 74 -16.38 9.24 7.59
N TRP A 75 -15.24 8.97 8.21
CA TRP A 75 -14.47 9.97 8.94
C TRP A 75 -14.02 11.12 8.04
N ALA A 76 -13.50 10.79 6.84
CA ALA A 76 -13.04 11.78 5.86
C ALA A 76 -14.19 12.68 5.41
N LEU A 77 -15.31 12.09 4.99
CA LEU A 77 -16.47 12.82 4.50
C LEU A 77 -17.20 13.61 5.61
N ALA A 78 -17.01 13.22 6.88
CA ALA A 78 -17.48 14.03 8.02
C ALA A 78 -16.66 15.33 8.20
N GLN A 79 -15.44 15.41 7.66
CA GLN A 79 -14.67 16.67 7.65
C GLN A 79 -15.25 17.64 6.60
N ALA A 80 -15.53 17.12 5.40
CA ALA A 80 -16.23 17.84 4.34
C ALA A 80 -16.79 16.84 3.31
N ASP A 81 -18.02 17.08 2.84
CA ASP A 81 -18.67 16.27 1.81
C ASP A 81 -19.20 17.15 0.65
N PRO A 82 -18.31 17.86 -0.08
CA PRO A 82 -18.73 18.81 -1.12
C PRO A 82 -19.44 18.14 -2.30
N GLN A 83 -19.25 16.83 -2.48
CA GLN A 83 -19.87 16.04 -3.54
C GLN A 83 -21.12 15.29 -3.08
N GLY A 84 -21.48 15.39 -1.79
CA GLY A 84 -22.69 14.79 -1.22
C GLY A 84 -22.69 13.26 -1.20
N TRP A 85 -21.55 12.59 -1.06
CA TRP A 85 -21.50 11.12 -1.01
C TRP A 85 -22.32 10.56 0.17
N LEU A 86 -22.41 11.31 1.28
CA LEU A 86 -23.22 11.02 2.47
C LEU A 86 -24.43 11.94 2.62
N ALA A 87 -24.30 13.23 2.29
CA ALA A 87 -25.36 14.22 2.47
C ALA A 87 -26.47 14.05 1.42
N GLY A 88 -27.72 14.41 1.77
CA GLY A 88 -28.84 14.43 0.82
C GLY A 88 -29.47 13.08 0.47
N TRP A 89 -29.16 12.01 1.22
CA TRP A 89 -29.79 10.68 1.07
C TRP A 89 -30.75 10.39 2.22
N SER A 90 -31.91 9.79 1.91
CA SER A 90 -32.91 9.39 2.91
C SER A 90 -32.39 8.24 3.80
N ALA A 91 -33.12 7.92 4.87
CA ALA A 91 -32.80 6.76 5.71
C ALA A 91 -32.85 5.45 4.91
N ALA A 92 -33.88 5.29 4.06
CA ALA A 92 -34.02 4.12 3.20
C ALA A 92 -32.88 3.98 2.19
N ASP A 93 -32.44 5.10 1.58
CA ASP A 93 -31.29 5.09 0.67
C ASP A 93 -30.01 4.65 1.40
N ARG A 94 -29.82 5.08 2.64
CA ARG A 94 -28.66 4.69 3.47
C ARG A 94 -28.66 3.20 3.79
N GLU A 95 -29.82 2.62 4.09
CA GLU A 95 -29.96 1.17 4.27
C GLU A 95 -29.59 0.40 2.99
N VAL A 96 -30.01 0.89 1.82
CA VAL A 96 -29.63 0.30 0.53
C VAL A 96 -28.11 0.42 0.28
N MET A 97 -27.51 1.58 0.56
CA MET A 97 -26.06 1.75 0.46
C MET A 97 -25.30 0.78 1.36
N ASP A 98 -25.72 0.66 2.62
CA ASP A 98 -25.08 -0.22 3.60
C ASP A 98 -25.21 -1.69 3.19
N ALA A 99 -26.36 -2.10 2.64
CA ALA A 99 -26.55 -3.45 2.11
C ALA A 99 -25.64 -3.75 0.91
N LEU A 100 -25.47 -2.82 -0.03
CA LEU A 100 -24.56 -2.97 -1.17
C LEU A 100 -23.10 -3.07 -0.72
N ILE A 101 -22.69 -2.25 0.25
CA ILE A 101 -21.34 -2.28 0.81
C ILE A 101 -21.09 -3.59 1.57
N ALA A 102 -22.08 -4.08 2.33
CA ALA A 102 -22.00 -5.36 3.02
C ALA A 102 -21.90 -6.54 2.03
N GLU A 103 -22.66 -6.53 0.93
CA GLU A 103 -22.55 -7.52 -0.14
C GLU A 103 -21.16 -7.49 -0.81
N ASN A 104 -20.60 -6.29 -1.00
CA ASN A 104 -19.25 -6.13 -1.53
C ASN A 104 -18.19 -6.70 -0.58
N ASP A 105 -18.22 -6.32 0.69
CA ASP A 105 -17.16 -6.60 1.67
C ASP A 105 -17.24 -8.04 2.20
N GLY A 106 -18.41 -8.68 2.11
CA GLY A 106 -18.62 -10.09 2.43
C GLY A 106 -18.62 -10.98 1.19
N PRO A 107 -19.80 -11.41 0.67
CA PRO A 107 -19.90 -12.40 -0.40
C PRO A 107 -19.07 -12.08 -1.65
N PHE A 108 -19.16 -10.86 -2.18
CA PHE A 108 -18.44 -10.50 -3.40
C PHE A 108 -16.92 -10.63 -3.21
N LYS A 109 -16.38 -10.06 -2.12
CA LYS A 109 -14.95 -10.15 -1.82
C LYS A 109 -14.49 -11.58 -1.60
N HIS A 110 -15.28 -12.39 -0.90
CA HIS A 110 -14.99 -13.80 -0.65
C HIS A 110 -14.79 -14.57 -1.96
N HIS A 111 -15.71 -14.41 -2.92
CA HIS A 111 -15.61 -15.08 -4.22
C HIS A 111 -14.53 -14.43 -5.11
N LEU A 112 -14.40 -13.10 -5.10
CA LEU A 112 -13.37 -12.40 -5.86
C LEU A 112 -11.96 -12.87 -5.51
N ASP A 113 -11.65 -13.04 -4.22
CA ASP A 113 -10.32 -13.47 -3.80
C ASP A 113 -9.97 -14.87 -4.30
N ARG A 114 -10.94 -15.80 -4.26
CA ARG A 114 -10.75 -17.19 -4.70
C ARG A 114 -10.66 -17.32 -6.20
N PHE A 115 -11.42 -16.50 -6.92
CA PHE A 115 -11.30 -16.37 -8.37
C PHE A 115 -9.90 -15.86 -8.78
N LYS A 116 -9.41 -14.80 -8.09
CA LYS A 116 -8.16 -14.11 -8.46
C LYS A 116 -6.89 -14.82 -8.01
N TYR A 117 -6.95 -15.57 -6.93
CA TYR A 117 -5.78 -16.17 -6.30
C TYR A 117 -6.02 -17.65 -5.96
N PRO A 118 -6.30 -18.50 -6.97
CA PRO A 118 -6.63 -19.91 -6.74
C PRO A 118 -5.53 -20.65 -5.95
N ASP A 119 -4.26 -20.30 -6.16
CA ASP A 119 -3.12 -20.89 -5.45
C ASP A 119 -3.14 -20.67 -3.93
N ARG A 120 -3.90 -19.67 -3.44
CA ARG A 120 -4.06 -19.40 -2.00
C ARG A 120 -5.16 -20.24 -1.35
N TYR A 121 -5.97 -20.94 -2.14
CA TYR A 121 -7.14 -21.69 -1.70
C TYR A 121 -7.13 -23.10 -2.30
N PRO A 122 -6.17 -23.95 -1.90
CA PRO A 122 -6.07 -25.32 -2.40
C PRO A 122 -7.35 -26.10 -2.08
N GLY A 123 -7.89 -26.78 -3.09
CA GLY A 123 -9.14 -27.56 -2.98
C GLY A 123 -10.39 -26.84 -3.48
N GLU A 124 -10.30 -25.54 -3.80
CA GLU A 124 -11.37 -24.77 -4.44
C GLU A 124 -11.07 -24.57 -5.93
N THR A 125 -12.08 -24.62 -6.80
CA THR A 125 -11.95 -24.34 -8.23
C THR A 125 -12.35 -22.90 -8.54
N SER A 126 -11.69 -22.23 -9.48
CA SER A 126 -11.94 -20.80 -9.75
C SER A 126 -13.33 -20.52 -10.36
N GLU A 127 -13.84 -21.44 -11.18
CA GLU A 127 -15.06 -21.24 -11.98
C GLU A 127 -16.33 -20.99 -11.15
N PRO A 128 -16.66 -21.77 -10.10
CA PRO A 128 -17.82 -21.47 -9.24
C PRO A 128 -17.74 -20.10 -8.58
N HIS A 129 -16.54 -19.65 -8.18
CA HIS A 129 -16.37 -18.32 -7.60
C HIS A 129 -16.53 -17.22 -8.65
N ARG A 130 -16.04 -17.42 -9.88
CA ARG A 130 -16.31 -16.51 -11.01
C ARG A 130 -17.82 -16.36 -11.23
N HIS A 131 -18.56 -17.46 -11.30
CA HIS A 131 -20.01 -17.44 -11.50
C HIS A 131 -20.75 -16.71 -10.37
N ALA A 132 -20.36 -16.94 -9.12
CA ALA A 132 -20.93 -16.23 -7.98
C ALA A 132 -20.64 -14.72 -8.01
N VAL A 133 -19.41 -14.32 -8.39
CA VAL A 133 -19.07 -12.91 -8.62
C VAL A 133 -19.95 -12.30 -9.71
N VAL A 134 -20.07 -12.95 -10.87
CA VAL A 134 -20.91 -12.47 -11.99
C VAL A 134 -22.36 -12.31 -11.57
N THR A 135 -22.90 -13.26 -10.79
CA THR A 135 -24.29 -13.19 -10.29
C THR A 135 -24.51 -11.95 -9.42
N ILE A 136 -23.55 -11.59 -8.57
CA ILE A 136 -23.59 -10.35 -7.76
C ILE A 136 -23.50 -9.12 -8.69
N LEU A 137 -22.57 -9.12 -9.64
CA LEU A 137 -22.39 -8.01 -10.58
C LEU A 137 -23.65 -7.77 -11.42
N GLN A 138 -24.37 -8.81 -11.85
CA GLN A 138 -25.63 -8.67 -12.57
C GLN A 138 -26.70 -7.99 -11.72
N ARG A 139 -26.78 -8.31 -10.41
CA ARG A 139 -27.69 -7.59 -9.50
C ARG A 139 -27.34 -6.11 -9.40
N TRP A 140 -26.06 -5.77 -9.25
CA TRP A 140 -25.63 -4.37 -9.24
C TRP A 140 -25.88 -3.68 -10.59
N SER A 141 -25.59 -4.36 -11.70
CA SER A 141 -25.83 -3.88 -13.06
C SER A 141 -27.30 -3.53 -13.30
N SER A 142 -28.23 -4.35 -12.80
CA SER A 142 -29.67 -4.09 -12.93
C SER A 142 -30.14 -2.80 -12.25
N ARG A 143 -29.37 -2.28 -11.28
CA ARG A 143 -29.64 -1.00 -10.61
C ARG A 143 -29.08 0.20 -11.38
N LEU A 144 -28.10 -0.01 -12.26
CA LEU A 144 -27.23 1.06 -12.75
C LEU A 144 -27.76 1.86 -13.94
N GLY A 145 -28.82 1.42 -14.63
CA GLY A 145 -29.43 2.16 -15.75
C GLY A 145 -28.40 2.91 -16.63
N ALA A 146 -28.48 4.25 -16.64
CA ALA A 146 -27.44 5.14 -17.17
C ALA A 146 -26.74 5.99 -16.08
N GLY A 147 -27.10 5.80 -14.81
CA GLY A 147 -26.74 6.66 -13.68
C GLY A 147 -25.69 6.05 -12.75
N TRP A 148 -26.00 6.09 -11.46
CA TRP A 148 -25.25 5.54 -10.34
C TRP A 148 -26.15 4.56 -9.57
N LEU A 149 -25.61 3.87 -8.56
CA LEU A 149 -26.33 2.77 -7.90
C LEU A 149 -27.70 3.16 -7.32
N LEU A 150 -27.87 4.42 -6.92
CA LEU A 150 -29.10 4.95 -6.29
C LEU A 150 -29.70 6.16 -7.03
N GLY A 151 -29.31 6.44 -8.28
CA GLY A 151 -29.90 7.54 -9.06
C GLY A 151 -28.90 8.30 -9.93
N ASP A 152 -29.09 9.61 -10.09
CA ASP A 152 -28.35 10.41 -11.09
C ASP A 152 -27.01 10.97 -10.58
N ARG A 153 -26.71 10.80 -9.29
CA ARG A 153 -25.45 11.25 -8.67
C ARG A 153 -24.80 10.12 -7.85
N PRO A 154 -23.46 10.13 -7.69
CA PRO A 154 -22.79 9.08 -6.94
C PRO A 154 -23.09 9.16 -5.45
N CYS A 155 -23.11 8.01 -4.80
CA CYS A 155 -23.24 7.87 -3.35
C CYS A 155 -22.00 7.18 -2.77
N LEU A 156 -21.94 7.04 -1.43
CA LEU A 156 -20.87 6.32 -0.75
C LEU A 156 -20.67 4.90 -1.31
N ALA A 157 -21.76 4.18 -1.60
CA ALA A 157 -21.69 2.81 -2.10
C ALA A 157 -21.00 2.75 -3.47
N ASP A 158 -21.18 3.75 -4.34
CA ASP A 158 -20.50 3.75 -5.63
C ASP A 158 -18.99 3.73 -5.47
N TRP A 159 -18.46 4.67 -4.68
CA TRP A 159 -17.04 4.81 -4.41
C TRP A 159 -16.46 3.68 -3.56
N ALA A 160 -17.30 3.00 -2.77
CA ALA A 160 -16.92 1.81 -2.04
C ALA A 160 -16.79 0.58 -2.97
N LEU A 161 -17.67 0.39 -3.94
CA LEU A 161 -17.70 -0.80 -4.79
C LEU A 161 -16.73 -0.71 -5.99
N LEU A 162 -16.57 0.46 -6.59
CA LEU A 162 -15.76 0.68 -7.80
C LEU A 162 -14.33 0.11 -7.74
N PRO A 163 -13.55 0.28 -6.64
CA PRO A 163 -12.22 -0.30 -6.52
C PRO A 163 -12.20 -1.83 -6.64
N PHE A 164 -13.28 -2.51 -6.23
CA PHE A 164 -13.38 -3.97 -6.21
C PHE A 164 -13.83 -4.51 -7.56
N VAL A 165 -14.79 -3.85 -8.21
CA VAL A 165 -15.18 -4.17 -9.59
C VAL A 165 -14.00 -3.95 -10.55
N ARG A 166 -13.19 -2.91 -10.32
CA ARG A 166 -11.91 -2.72 -11.01
C ARG A 166 -10.96 -3.92 -10.83
N GLN A 167 -10.88 -4.51 -9.64
CA GLN A 167 -10.03 -5.69 -9.38
C GLN A 167 -10.53 -6.95 -10.09
N PHE A 168 -11.85 -7.12 -10.22
CA PHE A 168 -12.43 -8.21 -11.00
C PHE A 168 -12.10 -8.07 -12.48
N ARG A 169 -12.36 -6.90 -13.08
CA ARG A 169 -11.99 -6.62 -14.48
C ARG A 169 -10.49 -6.85 -14.75
N LEU A 170 -9.62 -6.48 -13.82
CA LEU A 170 -8.17 -6.68 -14.00
C LEU A 170 -7.74 -8.15 -13.99
N ALA A 171 -8.55 -9.05 -13.41
CA ALA A 171 -8.25 -10.47 -13.35
C ALA A 171 -8.68 -11.21 -14.62
N ASP A 172 -9.76 -10.76 -15.26
CA ASP A 172 -10.28 -11.31 -16.52
C ASP A 172 -10.90 -10.19 -17.37
N PRO A 173 -10.09 -9.38 -18.07
CA PRO A 173 -10.59 -8.24 -18.84
C PRO A 173 -11.53 -8.63 -19.98
N ASP A 174 -11.19 -9.70 -20.71
CA ASP A 174 -11.94 -10.14 -21.88
C ASP A 174 -13.25 -10.82 -21.46
N GLY A 175 -13.21 -11.70 -20.45
CA GLY A 175 -14.42 -12.32 -19.93
C GLY A 175 -15.34 -11.32 -19.23
N PHE A 176 -14.80 -10.30 -18.55
CA PHE A 176 -15.62 -9.20 -18.02
C PHE A 176 -16.31 -8.39 -19.13
N ALA A 177 -15.63 -8.16 -20.26
CA ALA A 177 -16.19 -7.44 -21.39
C ALA A 177 -17.26 -8.23 -22.15
N ALA A 178 -17.10 -9.56 -22.24
CA ALA A 178 -18.02 -10.45 -22.94
C ALA A 178 -19.25 -10.87 -22.12
N GLU A 179 -19.28 -10.61 -20.81
CA GLU A 179 -20.34 -11.08 -19.91
C GLU A 179 -21.69 -10.38 -20.17
N PRO A 180 -22.75 -11.12 -20.57
CA PRO A 180 -24.05 -10.53 -20.86
C PRO A 180 -24.72 -9.88 -19.64
N GLY A 181 -25.38 -8.74 -19.85
CA GLY A 181 -26.14 -8.04 -18.80
C GLY A 181 -25.28 -7.19 -17.87
N LEU A 182 -23.96 -7.13 -18.09
CA LEU A 182 -23.05 -6.25 -17.35
C LEU A 182 -22.84 -4.90 -18.04
N GLU A 183 -23.49 -4.59 -19.17
CA GLU A 183 -23.23 -3.38 -19.96
C GLU A 183 -23.44 -2.08 -19.14
N PRO A 184 -24.50 -1.91 -18.32
CA PRO A 184 -24.62 -0.78 -17.39
C PRO A 184 -23.44 -0.68 -16.40
N LEU A 185 -23.05 -1.81 -15.80
CA LEU A 185 -21.95 -1.88 -14.85
C LEU A 185 -20.59 -1.60 -15.51
N GLN A 186 -20.37 -2.06 -16.73
CA GLN A 186 -19.19 -1.78 -17.53
C GLN A 186 -19.08 -0.28 -17.83
N ARG A 187 -20.18 0.40 -18.19
CA ARG A 187 -20.21 1.87 -18.38
C ARG A 187 -19.91 2.62 -17.08
N TRP A 188 -20.51 2.19 -15.98
CA TRP A 188 -20.28 2.74 -14.65
C TRP A 188 -18.81 2.62 -14.22
N LEU A 189 -18.19 1.46 -14.44
CA LEU A 189 -16.76 1.25 -14.20
C LEU A 189 -15.91 2.09 -15.17
N ALA A 190 -16.25 2.14 -16.46
CA ALA A 190 -15.51 2.92 -17.45
C ALA A 190 -15.45 4.40 -17.09
N ARG A 191 -16.56 4.98 -16.61
CA ARG A 191 -16.62 6.35 -16.07
C ARG A 191 -15.64 6.55 -14.92
N PHE A 192 -15.56 5.61 -13.98
CA PHE A 192 -14.59 5.66 -12.88
C PHE A 192 -13.14 5.57 -13.36
N LEU A 193 -12.85 4.70 -14.33
CA LEU A 193 -11.48 4.47 -14.79
C LEU A 193 -10.84 5.70 -15.46
N VAL A 194 -11.65 6.62 -15.99
CA VAL A 194 -11.20 7.88 -16.59
C VAL A 194 -11.52 9.11 -15.73
N SER A 195 -12.01 8.89 -14.50
CA SER A 195 -12.43 9.96 -13.60
C SER A 195 -11.26 10.78 -13.04
N GLY A 196 -11.54 12.05 -12.69
CA GLY A 196 -10.58 12.90 -11.99
C GLY A 196 -10.26 12.37 -10.59
N GLU A 197 -11.25 11.77 -9.93
CA GLU A 197 -11.13 11.19 -8.59
C GLU A 197 -10.14 10.02 -8.55
N LEU A 198 -10.27 9.06 -9.49
CA LEU A 198 -9.31 7.96 -9.57
C LEU A 198 -7.93 8.45 -9.96
N THR A 199 -7.84 9.34 -10.96
CA THR A 199 -6.57 9.93 -11.40
C THR A 199 -5.83 10.59 -10.25
N ALA A 200 -6.54 11.39 -9.44
CA ALA A 200 -5.97 12.10 -8.31
C ALA A 200 -5.34 11.16 -7.27
N VAL A 201 -6.00 10.03 -6.95
CA VAL A 201 -5.51 9.11 -5.90
C VAL A 201 -4.51 8.07 -6.42
N MET A 202 -4.39 7.93 -7.74
CA MET A 202 -3.46 7.03 -8.43
C MET A 202 -2.19 7.72 -8.92
N GLY A 203 -2.13 9.04 -8.89
CA GLY A 203 -0.93 9.85 -9.18
C GLY A 203 -0.42 10.61 -7.95
N HIS A 204 0.56 11.50 -8.17
CA HIS A 204 1.07 12.40 -7.14
C HIS A 204 -0.02 13.38 -6.66
N PRO A 205 -0.14 13.71 -5.35
CA PRO A 205 0.73 13.32 -4.23
C PRO A 205 0.33 12.02 -3.49
N TRP A 206 -0.68 11.29 -3.96
CA TRP A 206 -1.24 10.11 -3.27
C TRP A 206 -0.49 8.81 -3.55
N ALA A 207 0.02 8.65 -4.76
CA ALA A 207 0.65 7.43 -5.25
C ALA A 207 2.07 7.70 -5.74
N GLU A 208 2.69 6.67 -6.32
CA GLU A 208 4.08 6.72 -6.84
C GLU A 208 5.14 7.05 -5.78
N ARG A 209 4.78 6.92 -4.51
CA ARG A 209 5.68 7.11 -3.38
C ARG A 209 6.53 5.86 -3.16
N SER A 210 7.79 6.07 -2.78
CA SER A 210 8.62 5.02 -2.21
C SER A 210 7.98 4.45 -0.94
N ALA A 211 8.27 3.20 -0.62
CA ALA A 211 7.82 2.64 0.64
C ALA A 211 8.35 3.52 1.80
N TRP A 212 7.48 3.84 2.73
CA TRP A 212 7.82 4.66 3.89
C TRP A 212 8.94 4.00 4.68
N ARG A 213 10.00 4.77 4.96
CA ARG A 213 11.11 4.31 5.77
C ARG A 213 10.77 4.44 7.25
N SER A 214 10.57 3.29 7.90
CA SER A 214 10.38 3.22 9.35
C SER A 214 11.64 3.67 10.10
N PRO A 215 11.51 4.57 11.09
CA PRO A 215 12.61 4.87 12.01
C PRO A 215 13.01 3.67 12.87
N GLY A 216 12.15 2.64 12.98
CA GLY A 216 12.46 1.38 13.67
C GLY A 216 13.28 0.38 12.84
N TRP A 217 13.63 0.70 11.59
CA TRP A 217 14.47 -0.14 10.73
C TRP A 217 15.84 0.47 10.48
N LEU A 218 16.76 -0.38 10.01
CA LEU A 218 18.08 0.01 9.54
C LEU A 218 18.16 -0.11 8.02
N TYR A 219 19.06 0.65 7.41
CA TYR A 219 19.16 0.77 5.96
C TYR A 219 20.59 0.57 5.46
N HIS A 220 20.75 -0.06 4.30
CA HIS A 220 22.03 -0.20 3.63
C HIS A 220 21.89 0.09 2.13
N LEU A 221 22.82 0.86 1.57
CA LEU A 221 22.90 1.11 0.13
C LEU A 221 23.90 0.13 -0.50
N ALA A 222 23.38 -0.80 -1.29
CA ALA A 222 24.16 -1.80 -2.01
C ALA A 222 24.21 -1.48 -3.50
N LEU A 223 25.30 -1.80 -4.18
CA LEU A 223 25.27 -1.85 -5.65
C LEU A 223 24.39 -3.02 -6.11
N ARG A 224 23.63 -2.81 -7.19
CA ARG A 224 22.72 -3.82 -7.75
C ARG A 224 23.44 -5.14 -8.03
N GLY A 225 24.62 -5.07 -8.64
CA GLY A 225 25.44 -6.25 -8.94
C GLY A 225 25.86 -7.02 -7.70
N GLU A 226 26.34 -6.31 -6.68
CA GLU A 226 26.78 -6.90 -5.40
C GLU A 226 25.61 -7.57 -4.66
N TRP A 227 24.43 -6.92 -4.65
CA TRP A 227 23.23 -7.53 -4.08
C TRP A 227 22.79 -8.77 -4.84
N ALA A 228 22.83 -8.74 -6.18
CA ALA A 228 22.48 -9.89 -7.01
C ALA A 228 23.45 -11.07 -6.80
N GLU A 229 24.74 -10.81 -6.59
CA GLU A 229 25.72 -11.81 -6.21
C GLU A 229 25.45 -12.40 -4.83
N ALA A 230 25.21 -11.55 -3.83
CA ALA A 230 24.89 -12.00 -2.48
C ALA A 230 23.66 -12.92 -2.45
N ARG A 231 22.64 -12.63 -3.26
CA ARG A 231 21.47 -13.52 -3.40
C ARG A 231 21.78 -14.89 -4.00
N ARG A 232 22.86 -15.02 -4.78
CA ARG A 232 23.34 -16.30 -5.32
C ARG A 232 24.23 -17.04 -4.32
N SER A 233 25.07 -16.32 -3.57
CA SER A 233 26.01 -16.90 -2.61
C SER A 233 25.42 -17.15 -1.22
N GLY A 234 24.29 -16.50 -0.89
CA GLY A 234 23.60 -16.63 0.39
C GLY A 234 24.09 -15.68 1.50
N SER A 235 25.05 -14.80 1.23
CA SER A 235 25.61 -13.88 2.24
C SER A 235 26.05 -12.56 1.63
N TYR A 236 25.70 -11.43 2.27
CA TYR A 236 26.15 -10.10 1.84
C TYR A 236 27.32 -9.61 2.70
N ARG A 237 28.44 -9.27 2.06
CA ARG A 237 29.74 -8.99 2.72
C ARG A 237 30.40 -7.69 2.29
N ARG A 238 29.65 -6.73 1.75
CA ARG A 238 30.20 -5.41 1.38
C ARG A 238 29.96 -4.44 2.53
N SER A 239 31.01 -3.70 2.90
CA SER A 239 30.92 -2.76 4.01
C SER A 239 30.31 -1.43 3.57
N THR A 240 30.81 -0.94 2.44
CA THR A 240 30.41 0.29 1.75
C THR A 240 30.87 0.18 0.30
N ARG A 241 30.56 1.17 -0.52
CA ARG A 241 30.99 1.19 -1.92
C ARG A 241 32.50 0.99 -2.05
N GLY A 242 32.89 -0.03 -2.80
CA GLY A 242 34.30 -0.33 -3.07
C GLY A 242 35.07 -1.07 -1.96
N ARG A 243 34.48 -1.30 -0.78
CA ARG A 243 35.16 -1.93 0.37
C ARG A 243 34.41 -3.15 0.91
N SER A 244 35.12 -4.24 1.17
CA SER A 244 34.53 -5.45 1.77
C SER A 244 34.41 -5.34 3.30
N LEU A 245 33.65 -6.26 3.89
CA LEU A 245 33.57 -6.43 5.34
C LEU A 245 34.95 -6.72 5.95
N GLU A 246 35.76 -7.56 5.30
CA GLU A 246 37.09 -7.95 5.78
C GLU A 246 38.07 -6.77 5.81
N GLU A 247 37.90 -5.80 4.90
CA GLU A 247 38.75 -4.61 4.85
C GLU A 247 38.40 -3.53 5.89
N VAL A 248 37.15 -3.51 6.37
CA VAL A 248 36.63 -2.46 7.26
C VAL A 248 36.36 -2.98 8.69
N GLY A 249 35.93 -4.23 8.81
CA GLY A 249 35.56 -4.88 10.08
C GLY A 249 34.06 -4.85 10.40
N PHE A 250 33.26 -4.03 9.71
CA PHE A 250 31.80 -3.93 9.88
C PHE A 250 31.12 -3.48 8.58
N ILE A 251 29.79 -3.63 8.48
CA ILE A 251 28.96 -3.09 7.40
C ILE A 251 28.31 -1.78 7.85
N HIS A 252 28.43 -0.74 7.03
CA HIS A 252 27.79 0.54 7.31
C HIS A 252 26.29 0.45 7.09
N LEU A 253 25.50 0.79 8.10
CA LEU A 253 24.06 0.97 7.99
C LEU A 253 23.71 2.45 8.18
N SER A 254 22.43 2.77 8.00
CA SER A 254 21.87 4.11 8.17
C SER A 254 20.54 4.01 8.89
N ALA A 255 20.21 5.00 9.72
CA ALA A 255 18.86 5.28 10.16
C ALA A 255 18.03 5.88 9.01
N ALA A 256 16.70 5.90 9.14
CA ALA A 256 15.79 6.34 8.08
C ALA A 256 16.07 7.75 7.55
N HIS A 257 16.49 8.69 8.40
CA HIS A 257 16.79 10.08 8.04
C HIS A 257 18.19 10.26 7.42
N GLN A 258 19.07 9.27 7.56
CA GLN A 258 20.45 9.33 7.07
C GLN A 258 20.58 8.88 5.61
N VAL A 259 19.59 8.15 5.08
CA VAL A 259 19.69 7.48 3.78
C VAL A 259 19.96 8.46 2.63
N GLU A 260 19.22 9.56 2.50
CA GLU A 260 19.43 10.56 1.44
C GLU A 260 20.84 11.15 1.48
N ALA A 261 21.28 11.60 2.66
CA ALA A 261 22.58 12.23 2.81
C ALA A 261 23.72 11.25 2.50
N THR A 262 23.59 9.99 2.92
CA THR A 262 24.54 8.92 2.60
C THR A 262 24.56 8.64 1.09
N ALA A 263 23.40 8.53 0.44
CA ALA A 263 23.32 8.31 -1.00
C ALA A 263 23.97 9.44 -1.80
N GLN A 264 23.60 10.68 -1.49
CA GLN A 264 24.13 11.88 -2.14
C GLN A 264 25.66 11.98 -2.01
N ARG A 265 26.21 11.55 -0.87
CA ARG A 265 27.65 11.64 -0.61
C ARG A 265 28.47 10.57 -1.30
N PHE A 266 27.97 9.34 -1.39
CA PHE A 266 28.77 8.17 -1.79
C PHE A 266 28.34 7.49 -3.09
N TYR A 267 27.15 7.82 -3.59
CA TYR A 267 26.53 7.12 -4.73
C TYR A 267 25.99 8.06 -5.82
N ALA A 268 26.03 9.39 -5.64
CA ALA A 268 25.45 10.36 -6.57
C ALA A 268 26.04 10.36 -8.00
N ASP A 269 27.23 9.80 -8.19
CA ASP A 269 27.87 9.63 -9.51
C ASP A 269 27.39 8.39 -10.28
N LEU A 270 26.55 7.54 -9.66
CA LEU A 270 26.01 6.34 -10.30
C LEU A 270 24.70 6.64 -11.05
N PRO A 271 24.46 5.97 -12.20
CA PRO A 271 23.22 6.15 -12.92
C PRO A 271 22.03 5.55 -12.17
N ALA A 272 20.83 6.05 -12.50
CA ALA A 272 19.57 5.58 -11.96
C ALA A 272 19.45 4.05 -12.07
N GLY A 273 18.97 3.44 -10.99
CA GLY A 273 18.86 1.99 -10.88
C GLY A 273 20.14 1.25 -10.51
N GLU A 274 21.34 1.82 -10.44
CA GLU A 274 22.53 1.05 -10.01
C GLU A 274 22.57 0.77 -8.50
N VAL A 275 21.79 1.50 -7.72
CA VAL A 275 21.76 1.37 -6.26
C VAL A 275 20.48 0.67 -5.81
N VAL A 276 20.61 -0.16 -4.77
CA VAL A 276 19.51 -0.84 -4.10
C VAL A 276 19.54 -0.46 -2.63
N LEU A 277 18.41 0.03 -2.12
CA LEU A 277 18.20 0.23 -0.70
C LEU A 277 17.71 -1.07 -0.06
N LEU A 278 18.49 -1.61 0.86
CA LEU A 278 18.13 -2.73 1.71
C LEU A 278 17.55 -2.18 3.01
N SER A 279 16.31 -2.57 3.33
CA SER A 279 15.69 -2.32 4.64
C SER A 279 15.88 -3.56 5.52
N VAL A 280 16.46 -3.37 6.70
CA VAL A 280 16.91 -4.44 7.58
C VAL A 280 16.21 -4.34 8.93
N ASP A 281 15.77 -5.49 9.44
CA ASP A 281 15.13 -5.59 10.74
C ASP A 281 16.19 -5.74 11.85
N PRO A 282 16.37 -4.75 12.74
CA PRO A 282 17.34 -4.85 13.83
C PRO A 282 17.01 -6.00 14.80
N GLN A 283 15.74 -6.38 14.95
CA GLN A 283 15.36 -7.49 15.84
C GLN A 283 15.80 -8.84 15.26
N ARG A 284 15.77 -9.01 13.92
CA ARG A 284 16.26 -10.23 13.26
C ARG A 284 17.79 -10.33 13.32
N LEU A 285 18.49 -9.20 13.21
CA LEU A 285 19.94 -9.17 13.42
C LEU A 285 20.31 -9.62 14.84
N ALA A 286 19.62 -9.07 15.84
CA ALA A 286 19.84 -9.46 17.24
C ALA A 286 19.52 -10.94 17.49
N ALA A 287 18.42 -11.46 16.91
CA ALA A 287 18.07 -12.88 17.00
C ALA A 287 19.09 -13.81 16.31
N ALA A 288 19.80 -13.31 15.30
CA ALA A 288 20.92 -14.00 14.66
C ALA A 288 22.25 -13.87 15.42
N GLY A 289 22.25 -13.23 16.60
CA GLY A 289 23.45 -13.01 17.41
C GLY A 289 24.41 -11.97 16.85
N LEU A 290 23.94 -11.11 15.95
CA LEU A 290 24.75 -10.07 15.32
C LEU A 290 24.64 -8.75 16.09
N GLU A 291 25.78 -8.12 16.30
CA GLU A 291 25.87 -6.86 17.03
C GLU A 291 25.77 -5.67 16.08
N VAL A 292 24.91 -4.71 16.42
CA VAL A 292 24.86 -3.40 15.79
C VAL A 292 25.29 -2.35 16.79
N ARG A 293 26.40 -1.66 16.53
CA ARG A 293 26.88 -0.53 17.35
C ARG A 293 26.56 0.79 16.67
N HIS A 294 26.26 1.81 17.46
CA HIS A 294 26.07 3.16 16.94
C HIS A 294 27.31 3.97 17.27
N GLU A 295 28.05 4.38 16.24
CA GLU A 295 29.36 5.00 16.40
C GLU A 295 29.42 6.33 15.64
N PRO A 296 30.16 7.33 16.14
CA PRO A 296 30.19 8.66 15.55
C PRO A 296 30.94 8.66 14.21
N ALA A 297 30.35 9.27 13.19
CA ALA A 297 31.04 9.54 11.95
C ALA A 297 32.19 10.55 12.20
N PRO A 298 33.41 10.33 11.63
CA PRO A 298 34.60 11.11 11.98
C PRO A 298 34.48 12.64 11.79
N VAL A 299 33.61 13.09 10.89
CA VAL A 299 33.48 14.51 10.52
C VAL A 299 32.28 15.17 11.20
N SER A 300 31.11 14.52 11.21
CA SER A 300 29.88 15.14 11.76
C SER A 300 29.66 14.82 13.23
N GLY A 301 30.28 13.77 13.77
CA GLY A 301 29.97 13.24 15.11
C GLY A 301 28.59 12.57 15.21
N GLU A 302 27.80 12.56 14.13
CA GLU A 302 26.51 11.89 14.09
C GLU A 302 26.72 10.37 14.21
N LEU A 303 25.87 9.70 14.98
CA LEU A 303 25.95 8.26 15.18
C LEU A 303 25.38 7.50 13.98
N PHE A 304 26.19 6.62 13.40
CA PHE A 304 25.77 5.68 12.37
C PHE A 304 25.73 4.25 12.93
N PRO A 305 24.71 3.45 12.56
CA PRO A 305 24.70 2.04 12.91
C PRO A 305 25.72 1.26 12.08
N HIS A 306 26.51 0.42 12.73
CA HIS A 306 27.49 -0.48 12.12
C HIS A 306 27.20 -1.92 12.53
N LEU A 307 27.04 -2.79 11.54
CA LEU A 307 26.81 -4.21 11.72
C LEU A 307 28.15 -4.96 11.77
N TYR A 308 28.45 -5.59 12.90
CA TYR A 308 29.67 -6.39 13.08
C TYR A 308 29.43 -7.83 12.65
N GLY A 309 29.55 -8.06 11.34
CA GLY A 309 29.37 -9.35 10.71
C GLY A 309 28.84 -9.23 9.28
N ALA A 310 28.74 -10.36 8.60
CA ALA A 310 28.10 -10.41 7.29
C ALA A 310 26.58 -10.23 7.46
N LEU A 311 25.94 -9.51 6.54
CA LEU A 311 24.51 -9.29 6.55
C LEU A 311 23.79 -10.56 6.04
N PRO A 312 23.02 -11.27 6.89
CA PRO A 312 22.25 -12.43 6.45
C PRO A 312 21.03 -11.97 5.65
N LEU A 313 20.75 -12.61 4.52
CA LEU A 313 19.73 -12.15 3.58
C LEU A 313 18.31 -12.21 4.16
N GLU A 314 18.05 -13.13 5.08
CA GLU A 314 16.78 -13.32 5.78
C GLU A 314 16.42 -12.16 6.73
N THR A 315 17.41 -11.35 7.10
CA THR A 315 17.21 -10.13 7.91
C THR A 315 16.81 -8.93 7.06
N VAL A 316 16.99 -9.00 5.75
CA VAL A 316 16.59 -7.97 4.78
C VAL A 316 15.10 -8.11 4.49
N LEU A 317 14.31 -7.14 4.96
CA LEU A 317 12.86 -7.08 4.79
C LEU A 317 12.47 -6.67 3.37
N LEU A 318 13.19 -5.70 2.81
CA LEU A 318 12.96 -5.14 1.48
C LEU A 318 14.30 -4.86 0.81
N ALA A 319 14.37 -5.16 -0.49
CA ALA A 319 15.39 -4.65 -1.38
C ALA A 319 14.67 -3.91 -2.51
N GLN A 320 14.92 -2.62 -2.65
CA GLN A 320 14.23 -1.75 -3.61
C GLN A 320 15.26 -0.94 -4.40
N PRO A 321 15.04 -0.71 -5.71
CA PRO A 321 15.82 0.27 -6.45
C PRO A 321 15.81 1.61 -5.71
N PHE A 322 16.97 2.27 -5.70
CA PHE A 322 17.15 3.60 -5.12
C PHE A 322 17.90 4.45 -6.12
N ASP A 323 17.39 5.65 -6.38
CA ASP A 323 18.05 6.62 -7.25
C ASP A 323 18.73 7.65 -6.32
N PRO A 324 20.08 7.68 -6.30
CA PRO A 324 20.88 8.43 -5.32
C PRO A 324 20.97 9.93 -5.54
#